data_AF-A0A7X3M410-F1
#
_entry.id   AF-A0A7X3M410-F1
#
_cell.length_a   1.000
_cell.length_b   1.000
_cell.length_c   1.000
_cell.angle_alpha   90.00
_cell.angle_beta   90.00
_cell.angle_gamma   90.00
#
_symmetry.space_group_name_H-M   'P 1'
#
loop_
_entity.id
_entity.type
_entity.pdbx_description
1 polymer ?
#
loop_
_entity_poly.entity_id
_entity_poly.type
_entity_poly.pdbx_seq_one_letter_code
_entity_poly.pdbx_strand_id
1 'polypeptide(L)'
;MKMFILTTLLVSSMSVWASPYDTLAHALNEQVMIKDLRTHCDIPQTVPDEKVKSVFLNSQINHQSLSAAGSALKGGRQQEYQAMIGNIRCPTFEKQ
;
A
#
# COMPACT_ATOMS: atom_id res chain seq x y z
N MET A 1 42.74 -6.93 43.85
CA MET A 1 41.36 -7.41 43.63
C MET A 1 40.75 -6.50 42.58
N LYS A 2 40.43 -7.05 41.40
CA LYS A 2 40.27 -6.30 40.15
C LYS A 2 38.82 -5.80 40.02
N MET A 3 38.73 -4.50 39.76
CA MET A 3 37.53 -3.67 39.66
C MET A 3 36.62 -4.15 38.52
N PHE A 4 35.36 -4.44 38.83
CA PHE A 4 34.29 -4.60 37.85
C PHE A 4 33.13 -3.70 38.27
N ILE A 5 33.24 -2.41 37.95
CA ILE A 5 32.10 -1.49 38.03
C ILE A 5 31.32 -1.65 36.72
N LEU A 6 30.20 -2.35 36.84
CA LEU A 6 29.26 -2.68 35.77
C LEU A 6 28.64 -1.38 35.22
N THR A 7 29.09 -0.94 34.06
CA THR A 7 28.51 0.21 33.33
C THR A 7 27.24 -0.25 32.63
N THR A 8 26.08 -0.12 33.29
CA THR A 8 24.78 -0.37 32.65
C THR A 8 24.43 0.82 31.75
N LEU A 9 24.81 0.73 30.47
CA LEU A 9 24.26 1.59 29.41
C LEU A 9 22.76 1.33 29.30
N LEU A 10 21.95 2.30 29.75
CA LEU A 10 20.55 2.40 29.35
C LEU A 10 20.51 2.78 27.86
N VAL A 11 20.42 1.77 27.00
CA VAL A 11 20.05 1.96 25.60
C VAL A 11 18.54 2.17 25.57
N SER A 12 18.12 3.43 25.56
CA SER A 12 16.75 3.84 25.27
C SER A 12 16.47 3.57 23.79
N SER A 13 16.06 2.35 23.46
CA SER A 13 15.50 2.01 22.15
C SER A 13 14.07 2.52 22.04
N MET A 14 13.91 3.84 21.94
CA MET A 14 12.62 4.47 21.70
C MET A 14 12.43 4.69 20.21
N SER A 15 11.53 3.87 19.66
CA SER A 15 10.73 4.11 18.44
C SER A 15 11.46 3.92 17.12
N VAL A 16 11.60 2.65 16.69
CA VAL A 16 11.50 2.36 15.25
C VAL A 16 10.17 2.95 14.81
N TRP A 17 10.20 3.99 13.99
CA TRP A 17 9.03 4.50 13.27
C TRP A 17 8.65 3.44 12.24
N ALA A 18 8.07 2.39 12.77
CA ALA A 18 7.27 1.47 12.05
C ALA A 18 6.10 2.31 11.48
N SER A 19 6.25 2.82 10.27
CA SER A 19 5.21 2.55 9.27
C SER A 19 5.63 1.26 8.56
N PRO A 20 5.22 0.08 9.06
CA PRO A 20 5.30 -1.16 8.33
C PRO A 20 3.85 -1.59 8.12
N TYR A 21 2.99 -0.68 7.65
CA TYR A 21 1.77 -1.13 7.02
C TYR A 21 2.11 -1.94 5.73
N ASP A 22 3.41 -2.08 5.38
CA ASP A 22 3.94 -1.66 4.09
C ASP A 22 4.65 -2.73 3.26
N THR A 23 4.86 -3.96 3.75
CA THR A 23 5.57 -4.98 2.96
C THR A 23 4.78 -6.25 2.69
N LEU A 24 4.20 -6.93 3.68
CA LEU A 24 3.47 -8.20 3.43
C LEU A 24 1.96 -8.00 3.21
N ALA A 25 1.29 -7.26 4.11
CA ALA A 25 -0.10 -6.82 3.89
C ALA A 25 -0.18 -5.82 2.73
N HIS A 26 0.88 -5.06 2.49
CA HIS A 26 0.98 -4.16 1.33
C HIS A 26 1.20 -4.96 0.04
N ALA A 27 2.05 -6.00 0.01
CA ALA A 27 2.18 -6.85 -1.18
C ALA A 27 0.89 -7.64 -1.49
N LEU A 28 0.19 -8.14 -0.46
CA LEU A 28 -1.07 -8.87 -0.63
C LEU A 28 -2.23 -7.93 -0.99
N ASN A 29 -2.29 -6.74 -0.36
CA ASN A 29 -3.21 -5.68 -0.75
C ASN A 29 -2.89 -5.14 -2.15
N GLU A 30 -1.62 -5.10 -2.55
CA GLU A 30 -1.22 -4.63 -3.87
C GLU A 30 -1.70 -5.56 -4.96
N GLN A 31 -1.55 -6.89 -4.83
CA GLN A 31 -2.09 -7.79 -5.87
C GLN A 31 -3.62 -7.76 -5.94
N VAL A 32 -4.30 -7.75 -4.79
CA VAL A 32 -5.77 -7.64 -4.75
C VAL A 32 -6.23 -6.32 -5.35
N MET A 33 -5.65 -5.21 -4.91
CA MET A 33 -6.01 -3.88 -5.38
C MET A 33 -5.64 -3.70 -6.85
N ILE A 34 -4.48 -4.17 -7.32
CA ILE A 34 -4.13 -4.12 -8.74
C ILE A 34 -5.14 -4.93 -9.56
N LYS A 35 -5.48 -6.16 -9.14
CA LYS A 35 -6.49 -6.97 -9.83
C LYS A 35 -7.85 -6.27 -9.89
N ASP A 36 -8.27 -5.67 -8.78
CA ASP A 36 -9.55 -4.97 -8.69
C ASP A 36 -9.54 -3.68 -9.51
N LEU A 37 -8.43 -2.93 -9.51
CA LEU A 37 -8.22 -1.76 -10.36
C LEU A 37 -8.25 -2.14 -11.85
N ARG A 38 -7.63 -3.26 -12.22
CA ARG A 38 -7.66 -3.77 -13.60
C ARG A 38 -9.08 -4.14 -14.01
N THR A 39 -9.83 -4.75 -13.11
CA THR A 39 -11.23 -5.12 -13.36
C THR A 39 -12.11 -3.86 -13.46
N HIS A 40 -11.96 -2.92 -12.52
CA HIS A 40 -12.71 -1.67 -12.47
C HIS A 40 -12.46 -0.77 -13.69
N CYS A 41 -11.22 -0.74 -14.18
CA CYS A 41 -10.80 0.13 -15.27
C CYS A 41 -10.56 -0.58 -16.61
N ASP A 42 -10.96 -1.84 -16.73
CA ASP A 42 -10.77 -2.68 -17.93
C ASP A 42 -9.33 -2.61 -18.49
N ILE A 43 -8.35 -2.73 -17.59
CA ILE A 43 -6.94 -2.59 -17.95
C ILE A 43 -6.45 -3.88 -18.62
N PRO A 44 -5.96 -3.83 -19.87
CA PRO A 44 -5.52 -5.01 -20.61
C PRO A 44 -4.45 -5.80 -19.86
N GLN A 45 -4.50 -7.13 -19.91
CA GLN A 45 -3.49 -8.01 -19.27
C GLN A 45 -2.07 -7.82 -19.83
N THR A 46 -1.94 -7.21 -21.02
CA THR A 46 -0.66 -6.87 -21.63
C THR A 46 0.09 -5.76 -20.88
N VAL A 47 -0.59 -4.96 -20.05
CA VAL A 47 0.04 -3.92 -19.23
C VAL A 47 0.70 -4.57 -18.00
N PRO A 48 2.00 -4.39 -17.73
CA PRO A 48 2.62 -4.95 -16.52
C PRO A 48 2.00 -4.39 -15.23
N ASP A 49 1.89 -5.22 -14.19
CA ASP A 49 1.35 -4.80 -12.88
C ASP A 49 2.13 -3.61 -12.30
N GLU A 50 3.44 -3.55 -12.52
CA GLU A 50 4.31 -2.44 -12.10
C GLU A 50 3.92 -1.14 -12.79
N LYS A 51 3.52 -1.20 -14.07
CA LYS A 51 3.04 -0.04 -14.82
C LYS A 51 1.69 0.42 -14.29
N VAL A 52 0.77 -0.51 -14.02
CA VAL A 52 -0.52 -0.21 -13.39
C VAL A 52 -0.31 0.48 -12.04
N LYS A 53 0.49 -0.13 -11.16
CA LYS A 53 0.86 0.41 -9.85
C LYS A 53 1.44 1.82 -9.96
N SER A 54 2.42 2.03 -10.84
CA SER A 54 3.07 3.32 -11.04
C SER A 54 2.08 4.40 -11.46
N VAL A 55 1.18 4.12 -12.41
CA VAL A 55 0.18 5.10 -12.88
C VAL A 55 -0.77 5.50 -11.76
N PHE A 56 -1.26 4.54 -10.96
CA PHE A 56 -2.19 4.85 -9.87
C PHE A 56 -1.52 5.56 -8.70
N LEU A 57 -0.30 5.17 -8.29
CA LEU A 57 0.43 5.83 -7.22
C LEU A 57 0.82 7.28 -7.55
N ASN A 58 1.05 7.59 -8.83
CA ASN A 58 1.34 8.95 -9.28
C ASN A 58 0.09 9.78 -9.58
N SER A 59 -1.11 9.22 -9.45
CA SER A 59 -2.35 9.94 -9.69
C SER A 59 -2.76 10.76 -8.47
N GLN A 60 -2.56 12.08 -8.54
CA GLN A 60 -3.00 13.00 -7.48
C GLN A 60 -4.52 12.95 -7.26
N ILE A 61 -5.29 12.72 -8.32
CA ILE A 61 -6.75 12.65 -8.27
C ILE A 61 -7.21 11.38 -7.54
N ASN A 62 -6.51 10.25 -7.70
CA ASN A 62 -6.90 8.99 -7.09
C ASN A 62 -6.26 8.75 -5.72
N HIS A 63 -5.29 9.58 -5.31
CA HIS A 63 -4.50 9.36 -4.09
C HIS A 63 -5.35 9.13 -2.84
N GLN A 64 -6.39 9.96 -2.62
CA GLN A 64 -7.26 9.82 -1.45
C GLN A 64 -8.06 8.50 -1.48
N SER A 65 -8.68 8.17 -2.61
CA SER A 65 -9.46 6.93 -2.76
C SER A 65 -8.57 5.68 -2.64
N LEU A 66 -7.35 5.71 -3.20
CA LEU A 66 -6.38 4.61 -3.10
C LEU A 66 -5.91 4.41 -1.65
N SER A 67 -5.58 5.49 -0.94
CA SER A 67 -5.17 5.43 0.46
C SER A 67 -6.30 4.91 1.37
N ALA A 68 -7.53 5.40 1.15
CA ALA A 68 -8.71 4.92 1.86
C ALA A 68 -9.04 3.45 1.54
N ALA A 69 -8.94 3.04 0.28
CA ALA A 69 -9.10 1.65 -0.13
C ALA A 69 -8.06 0.75 0.55
N GLY A 70 -6.78 1.12 0.56
CA GLY A 70 -5.74 0.37 1.24
C GLY A 70 -5.98 0.22 2.75
N SER A 71 -6.45 1.30 3.38
CA SER A 71 -6.82 1.31 4.80
C SER A 71 -8.03 0.42 5.10
N ALA A 72 -9.05 0.46 4.24
CA ALA A 72 -10.26 -0.36 4.36
C ALA A 72 -9.96 -1.84 4.14
N LEU A 73 -9.13 -2.16 3.13
CA LEU A 73 -8.71 -3.52 2.81
C LEU A 73 -7.91 -4.12 3.96
N LYS A 74 -6.92 -3.39 4.50
CA LYS A 74 -6.18 -3.81 5.69
C LYS A 74 -7.08 -3.97 6.92
N GLY A 75 -8.11 -3.13 7.04
CA GLY A 75 -9.08 -3.18 8.12
C GLY A 75 -10.18 -4.24 7.96
N GLY A 76 -10.17 -5.04 6.88
CA GLY A 76 -11.23 -6.01 6.57
C GLY A 76 -12.60 -5.38 6.26
N ARG A 77 -12.64 -4.06 6.00
CA ARG A 77 -13.87 -3.31 5.74
C ARG A 77 -14.24 -3.41 4.26
N GLN A 78 -14.68 -4.59 3.84
CA GLN A 78 -14.89 -4.91 2.41
C GLN A 78 -15.88 -3.96 1.72
N GLN A 79 -16.97 -3.56 2.38
CA GLN A 79 -17.94 -2.63 1.80
C GLN A 79 -17.32 -1.25 1.53
N GLU A 80 -16.57 -0.74 2.50
CA GLU A 80 -15.86 0.54 2.35
C GLU A 80 -14.79 0.43 1.26
N TYR A 81 -14.03 -0.66 1.24
CA TYR A 81 -13.04 -0.93 0.20
C TYR A 81 -13.66 -0.88 -1.21
N GLN A 82 -14.76 -1.60 -1.44
CA GLN A 82 -15.44 -1.61 -2.74
C GLN A 82 -15.98 -0.22 -3.12
N ALA A 83 -16.51 0.53 -2.16
CA ALA A 83 -16.93 1.90 -2.40
C ALA A 83 -15.74 2.80 -2.80
N MET A 84 -14.58 2.64 -2.15
CA MET A 84 -13.37 3.41 -2.48
C MET A 84 -12.82 3.03 -3.85
N ILE A 85 -12.81 1.75 -4.23
CA ILE A 85 -12.45 1.31 -5.59
C ILE A 85 -13.39 1.94 -6.62
N GLY A 86 -14.70 1.94 -6.39
CA GLY A 86 -15.69 2.54 -7.28
C GLY A 86 -15.49 4.04 -7.53
N ASN A 87 -14.88 4.76 -6.59
CA ASN A 87 -14.58 6.19 -6.71
C ASN A 87 -13.29 6.50 -7.48
N ILE A 88 -12.52 5.48 -7.88
CA ILE A 88 -11.25 5.67 -8.59
C ILE A 88 -11.54 6.04 -10.05
N ARG A 89 -10.88 7.11 -10.52
CA ARG A 89 -10.94 7.53 -11.93
C ARG A 89 -9.95 6.70 -12.74
N CYS A 90 -10.46 6.06 -13.78
CA CYS A 90 -9.66 5.19 -14.62
C CYS A 90 -8.73 5.99 -15.54
N PRO A 91 -7.41 5.75 -15.48
CA PRO A 91 -6.46 6.35 -16.39
C PRO A 91 -6.45 5.60 -17.73
N THR A 92 -6.06 6.30 -18.80
CA THR A 92 -5.87 5.66 -20.10
C THR A 92 -4.53 4.91 -20.12
N PHE A 93 -4.58 3.61 -20.42
CA PHE A 93 -3.39 2.82 -20.74
C PHE A 93 -3.31 2.68 -22.26
N GLU A 94 -2.29 3.27 -22.87
CA GLU A 94 -2.04 3.06 -24.30
C GLU A 94 -1.69 1.60 -24.55
N LYS A 95 -2.38 0.96 -25.49
CA LYS A 95 -2.00 -0.36 -26.00
C LYS A 95 -0.74 -0.16 -26.85
N GLN A 96 0.41 -0.57 -26.32
CA GLN A 96 1.62 -0.71 -27.14
C GLN A 96 1.45 -1.88 -28.11
#